data_AF-A0A0Q7NXT3-F1
#
_entry.id   AF-A0A0Q7NXT3-F1
#
_cell.length_a   1.000
_cell.length_b   1.000
_cell.length_c   1.000
_cell.angle_alpha   90.00
_cell.angle_beta   90.00
_cell.angle_gamma   90.00
#
_symmetry.space_group_name_H-M   'P 1'
#
loop_
_entity.id
_entity.type
_entity.pdbx_description
1 polymer ?
#
loop_
_entity_poly.entity_id
_entity_poly.type
_entity_poly.pdbx_seq_one_letter_code
_entity_poly.pdbx_strand_id
1 'polypeptide(L)'
;MKRQRPGNARSVSDGLKLHRHVVRSVDGVRTVIALRPGTHARFSTNRFHETWHVLSDDHGARLLSRLLWGLSYQARPGTVLVIDREFLMPTPFDADPADPIVLVPEWCTRLDEHGAAQLKARLPLRNSAGTVRWQTFGLDRTLEPRAFAAWCAERRYRRDASHISRRRGLLVLTARTPEDCRQWALDAARLDTTRFGTDHVYLDEWDHGHDGEIQIFRRFRPMVGIAEQARAQVLSRTDAPSAPRALREAVWDEAESVRGDAHLRVRGWSGNAPALGAAAAEMLAHADVRSLDDLAEIGAVEAYRRLRAAEVNGLDLEMLWAMEGALTYRDRRLIGAARRRELIAQLGPAPAAAAPVRRRRRYRAPVRSSHAVTVSARR
;
A
#
# COMPACT_ATOMS: atom_id res chain seq x y z
N MET A 1 22.11 1.19 -23.54
CA MET A 1 20.78 0.64 -23.92
C MET A 1 19.88 1.78 -24.38
N LYS A 2 19.18 1.63 -25.50
CA LYS A 2 18.31 2.68 -26.06
C LYS A 2 17.01 2.75 -25.25
N ARG A 3 16.80 3.86 -24.51
CA ARG A 3 15.56 4.10 -23.74
C ARG A 3 14.35 4.19 -24.68
N GLN A 4 13.19 3.73 -24.22
CA GLN A 4 11.94 3.89 -24.97
C GLN A 4 11.58 5.37 -25.16
N ARG A 5 10.97 5.70 -26.31
CA ARG A 5 10.31 7.01 -26.51
C ARG A 5 9.16 7.16 -25.49
N PRO A 6 8.88 8.37 -24.96
CA PRO A 6 7.91 8.58 -23.88
C PRO A 6 6.51 7.99 -24.13
N GLY A 7 6.00 8.07 -25.36
CA GLY A 7 4.70 7.49 -25.72
C GLY A 7 4.66 5.96 -25.63
N ASN A 8 5.77 5.29 -25.96
CA ASN A 8 5.85 3.83 -25.85
C ASN A 8 6.05 3.38 -24.40
N ALA A 9 6.77 4.18 -23.61
CA ALA A 9 7.05 3.91 -22.20
C ALA A 9 5.78 3.81 -21.34
N ARG A 10 4.72 4.54 -21.73
CA ARG A 10 3.41 4.55 -21.07
C ARG A 10 2.36 3.70 -21.78
N SER A 11 2.68 3.13 -22.96
CA SER A 11 1.68 2.36 -23.71
C SER A 11 1.45 1.01 -23.04
N VAL A 12 0.17 0.68 -22.87
CA VAL A 12 -0.31 -0.63 -22.39
C VAL A 12 -1.31 -1.24 -23.38
N SER A 13 -1.14 -0.89 -24.66
CA SER A 13 -1.98 -1.36 -25.76
C SER A 13 -1.53 -2.73 -26.27
N ASP A 14 -2.32 -3.30 -27.16
CA ASP A 14 -1.88 -4.42 -27.97
C ASP A 14 -0.56 -4.15 -28.71
N GLY A 15 0.22 -5.21 -28.94
CA GLY A 15 1.51 -5.15 -29.62
C GLY A 15 2.64 -4.53 -28.81
N LEU A 16 2.69 -4.76 -27.49
CA LEU A 16 3.75 -4.26 -26.61
C LEU A 16 5.13 -4.70 -27.10
N LYS A 17 6.12 -3.83 -26.97
CA LYS A 17 7.51 -4.18 -27.30
C LYS A 17 8.23 -4.64 -26.04
N LEU A 18 8.59 -5.91 -26.00
CA LEU A 18 9.34 -6.55 -24.92
C LEU A 18 10.76 -6.90 -25.38
N HIS A 19 11.69 -6.97 -24.45
CA HIS A 19 13.01 -7.52 -24.73
C HIS A 19 12.99 -9.04 -24.64
N ARG A 20 13.62 -9.67 -25.63
CA ARG A 20 13.98 -11.08 -25.58
C ARG A 20 15.42 -11.19 -25.14
N HIS A 21 15.68 -12.08 -24.22
CA HIS A 21 17.01 -12.50 -23.80
C HIS A 21 17.13 -14.00 -23.97
N VAL A 22 18.36 -14.45 -24.22
CA VAL A 22 18.69 -15.87 -24.27
C VAL A 22 19.59 -16.16 -23.08
N VAL A 23 19.11 -16.98 -22.16
CA VAL A 23 19.85 -17.37 -20.96
C VAL A 23 20.27 -18.83 -21.12
N ARG A 24 21.58 -19.06 -21.16
CA ARG A 24 22.16 -20.40 -21.21
C ARG A 24 22.50 -20.86 -19.80
N SER A 25 22.11 -22.08 -19.48
CA SER A 25 22.46 -22.77 -18.26
C SER A 25 22.82 -24.23 -18.54
N VAL A 26 23.18 -24.97 -17.48
CA VAL A 26 23.56 -26.39 -17.59
C VAL A 26 22.40 -27.22 -18.14
N ASP A 27 21.17 -26.86 -17.79
CA ASP A 27 19.94 -27.58 -18.19
C ASP A 27 19.40 -27.13 -19.56
N GLY A 28 20.13 -26.28 -20.28
CA GLY A 28 19.82 -25.86 -21.63
C GLY A 28 19.65 -24.34 -21.81
N VAL A 29 18.88 -23.97 -22.82
CA VAL A 29 18.71 -22.58 -23.24
C VAL A 29 17.28 -22.13 -22.97
N ARG A 30 17.13 -21.04 -22.21
CA ARG A 30 15.82 -20.40 -21.96
C ARG A 30 15.67 -19.10 -22.69
N THR A 31 14.47 -18.86 -23.19
CA THR A 31 14.05 -17.55 -23.69
C THR A 31 13.43 -16.78 -22.53
N VAL A 32 14.08 -15.68 -22.13
CA VAL A 32 13.54 -14.79 -21.09
C VAL A 32 12.96 -13.56 -21.76
N ILE A 33 11.65 -13.35 -21.58
CA ILE A 33 10.96 -12.14 -22.00
C ILE A 33 10.97 -11.15 -20.84
N ALA A 34 11.39 -9.92 -21.08
CA ALA A 34 11.48 -8.89 -20.05
C ALA A 34 10.91 -7.57 -20.54
N LEU A 35 10.48 -6.74 -19.58
CA LEU A 35 10.12 -5.36 -19.85
C LEU A 35 11.33 -4.59 -20.40
N ARG A 36 11.06 -3.61 -21.25
CA ARG A 36 12.09 -2.76 -21.83
C ARG A 36 12.49 -1.64 -20.85
N PRO A 37 13.77 -1.22 -20.86
CA PRO A 37 14.19 -0.06 -20.10
C PRO A 37 13.36 1.17 -20.42
N GLY A 38 12.91 1.85 -19.37
CA GLY A 38 12.02 3.01 -19.47
C GLY A 38 10.53 2.69 -19.50
N THR A 39 10.09 1.44 -19.45
CA THR A 39 8.67 1.12 -19.15
C THR A 39 8.25 1.80 -17.84
N HIS A 40 7.08 2.44 -17.83
CA HIS A 40 6.65 3.29 -16.72
C HIS A 40 5.98 2.53 -15.57
N ALA A 41 5.40 1.37 -15.83
CA ALA A 41 4.79 0.54 -14.78
C ALA A 41 5.80 0.19 -13.68
N ARG A 42 5.30 0.13 -12.44
CA ARG A 42 6.08 -0.22 -11.25
C ARG A 42 5.32 -1.25 -10.45
N PHE A 43 6.06 -2.21 -9.91
CA PHE A 43 5.52 -3.30 -9.11
C PHE A 43 6.25 -3.38 -7.78
N SER A 44 5.66 -4.06 -6.81
CA SER A 44 6.33 -4.54 -5.61
C SER A 44 5.80 -5.94 -5.29
N THR A 45 6.46 -6.64 -4.38
CA THR A 45 6.01 -7.94 -3.87
C THR A 45 6.19 -8.00 -2.38
N ASN A 46 5.30 -8.69 -1.67
CA ASN A 46 5.47 -9.05 -0.27
C ASN A 46 4.75 -10.36 0.05
N ARG A 47 4.94 -10.87 1.27
CA ARG A 47 4.10 -11.92 1.86
C ARG A 47 3.38 -11.33 3.06
N PHE A 48 2.06 -11.46 3.08
CA PHE A 48 1.22 -10.98 4.17
C PHE A 48 0.01 -11.91 4.31
N HIS A 49 -0.45 -12.19 5.53
CA HIS A 49 -1.49 -13.19 5.81
C HIS A 49 -1.30 -14.52 5.07
N GLU A 50 -0.06 -15.03 5.03
CA GLU A 50 0.33 -16.24 4.30
C GLU A 50 0.15 -16.23 2.77
N THR A 51 -0.26 -15.10 2.19
CA THR A 51 -0.44 -14.92 0.75
C THR A 51 0.69 -14.08 0.14
N TRP A 52 1.19 -14.49 -1.03
CA TRP A 52 2.15 -13.68 -1.80
C TRP A 52 1.41 -12.64 -2.63
N HIS A 53 1.86 -11.38 -2.58
CA HIS A 53 1.22 -10.32 -3.35
C HIS A 53 2.11 -9.81 -4.48
N VAL A 54 1.46 -9.47 -5.60
CA VAL A 54 1.99 -8.54 -6.60
C VAL A 54 1.25 -7.22 -6.43
N LEU A 55 1.99 -6.18 -6.04
CA LEU A 55 1.47 -4.86 -5.71
C LEU A 55 1.73 -3.87 -6.84
N SER A 56 0.77 -3.04 -7.21
CA SER A 56 0.96 -2.00 -8.24
C SER A 56 -0.08 -0.85 -8.18
N ASP A 57 -0.17 -0.07 -9.26
CA ASP A 57 -1.27 0.86 -9.56
C ASP A 57 -2.13 0.32 -10.73
N ASP A 58 -3.20 1.04 -11.09
CA ASP A 58 -4.09 0.66 -12.20
C ASP A 58 -3.33 0.49 -13.53
N HIS A 59 -2.24 1.23 -13.73
CA HIS A 59 -1.43 1.14 -14.94
C HIS A 59 -0.59 -0.14 -14.97
N GLY A 60 0.00 -0.53 -13.83
CA GLY A 60 0.73 -1.79 -13.73
C GLY A 60 -0.18 -3.02 -13.76
N ALA A 61 -1.39 -2.97 -13.19
CA ALA A 61 -2.40 -4.02 -13.37
C ALA A 61 -2.74 -4.24 -14.85
N ARG A 62 -3.01 -3.17 -15.61
CA ARG A 62 -3.23 -3.24 -17.07
C ARG A 62 -2.02 -3.79 -17.81
N LEU A 63 -0.78 -3.52 -17.35
CA LEU A 63 0.40 -4.09 -17.99
C LEU A 63 0.51 -5.58 -17.70
N LEU A 64 0.34 -5.97 -16.43
CA LEU A 64 0.39 -7.36 -16.01
C LEU A 64 -0.65 -8.20 -16.75
N SER A 65 -1.87 -7.69 -16.95
CA SER A 65 -2.89 -8.38 -17.76
C SER A 65 -2.44 -8.63 -19.18
N ARG A 66 -1.78 -7.66 -19.83
CA ARG A 66 -1.22 -7.85 -21.18
C ARG A 66 -0.10 -8.89 -21.22
N LEU A 67 0.76 -8.89 -20.21
CA LEU A 67 1.86 -9.85 -20.10
C LEU A 67 1.31 -11.27 -19.97
N LEU A 68 0.38 -11.50 -19.03
CA LEU A 68 -0.29 -12.77 -18.79
C LEU A 68 -1.08 -13.24 -20.03
N TRP A 69 -1.94 -12.38 -20.58
CA TRP A 69 -2.74 -12.74 -21.74
C TRP A 69 -1.86 -13.13 -22.92
N GLY A 70 -0.86 -12.31 -23.26
CA GLY A 70 0.04 -12.63 -24.36
C GLY A 70 0.89 -13.89 -24.11
N LEU A 71 1.22 -14.20 -22.84
CA LEU A 71 1.93 -15.43 -22.47
C LEU A 71 1.09 -16.67 -22.82
N SER A 72 -0.22 -16.61 -22.60
CA SER A 72 -1.16 -17.70 -22.92
C SER A 72 -1.21 -18.06 -24.41
N TYR A 73 -0.81 -17.16 -25.32
CA TYR A 73 -0.80 -17.40 -26.78
C TYR A 73 0.60 -17.58 -27.36
N GLN A 74 1.61 -16.94 -26.76
CA GLN A 74 2.94 -16.82 -27.38
C GLN A 74 4.01 -17.63 -26.65
N ALA A 75 3.68 -18.28 -25.53
CA ALA A 75 4.61 -19.17 -24.84
C ALA A 75 5.09 -20.29 -25.77
N ARG A 76 6.41 -20.52 -25.75
CA ARG A 76 7.07 -21.67 -26.37
C ARG A 76 7.83 -22.43 -25.28
N PRO A 77 8.15 -23.72 -25.48
CA PRO A 77 8.98 -24.45 -24.52
C PRO A 77 10.27 -23.69 -24.17
N GLY A 78 10.58 -23.61 -22.86
CA GLY A 78 11.71 -22.86 -22.33
C GLY A 78 11.51 -21.35 -22.23
N THR A 79 10.27 -20.85 -22.33
CA THR A 79 9.95 -19.41 -22.21
C THR A 79 9.51 -19.06 -20.80
N VAL A 80 10.11 -18.03 -20.22
CA VAL A 80 9.61 -17.37 -18.98
C VAL A 80 9.55 -15.87 -19.18
N LEU A 81 8.66 -15.20 -18.44
CA LEU A 81 8.59 -13.74 -18.41
C LEU A 81 9.10 -13.22 -17.07
N VAL A 82 9.93 -12.17 -17.09
CA VAL A 82 10.54 -11.59 -15.89
C VAL A 82 10.25 -10.10 -15.79
N ILE A 83 9.77 -9.67 -14.62
CA ILE A 83 9.74 -8.28 -14.17
C ILE A 83 10.85 -8.13 -13.13
N ASP A 84 11.96 -7.55 -13.57
CA ASP A 84 13.19 -7.44 -12.78
C ASP A 84 13.28 -6.11 -12.02
N ARG A 85 14.30 -5.97 -11.17
CA ARG A 85 14.53 -4.89 -10.21
C ARG A 85 14.38 -3.47 -10.77
N GLU A 86 14.66 -3.22 -12.06
CA GLU A 86 14.45 -1.90 -12.69
C GLU A 86 12.98 -1.44 -12.62
N PHE A 87 12.04 -2.39 -12.57
CA PHE A 87 10.60 -2.14 -12.55
C PHE A 87 9.99 -2.38 -11.18
N LEU A 88 10.82 -2.68 -10.17
CA LEU A 88 10.39 -2.91 -8.82
C LEU A 88 10.63 -1.67 -7.95
N MET A 89 9.72 -1.49 -7.01
CA MET A 89 9.83 -0.56 -5.90
C MET A 89 9.81 -1.37 -4.59
N PRO A 90 10.33 -0.82 -3.48
CA PRO A 90 10.10 -1.40 -2.16
C PRO A 90 8.61 -1.54 -1.85
N THR A 91 8.28 -2.31 -0.81
CA THR A 91 6.88 -2.45 -0.40
C THR A 91 6.30 -1.08 -0.03
N PRO A 92 5.01 -0.84 -0.35
CA PRO A 92 4.35 0.42 -0.02
C PRO A 92 3.97 0.54 1.47
N PHE A 93 4.45 -0.38 2.32
CA PHE A 93 4.07 -0.48 3.73
C PHE A 93 5.28 -0.28 4.67
N ASP A 94 6.34 -1.05 4.45
CA ASP A 94 7.55 -1.07 5.30
C ASP A 94 8.86 -0.79 4.54
N ALA A 95 8.76 -0.53 3.23
CA ALA A 95 9.88 -0.35 2.34
C ALA A 95 10.89 -1.51 2.36
N ASP A 96 10.43 -2.74 2.64
CA ASP A 96 11.24 -3.92 2.40
C ASP A 96 11.50 -4.10 0.88
N PRO A 97 12.63 -4.72 0.51
CA PRO A 97 12.95 -4.96 -0.88
C PRO A 97 11.98 -5.97 -1.51
N ALA A 98 11.48 -5.66 -2.70
CA ALA A 98 10.67 -6.58 -3.50
C ALA A 98 11.54 -7.65 -4.20
N ASP A 99 10.97 -8.85 -4.39
CA ASP A 99 11.55 -9.92 -5.19
C ASP A 99 11.16 -9.75 -6.68
N PRO A 100 12.06 -10.05 -7.64
CA PRO A 100 11.72 -10.16 -9.05
C PRO A 100 10.56 -11.12 -9.30
N ILE A 101 9.63 -10.70 -10.15
CA ILE A 101 8.44 -11.49 -10.49
C ILE A 101 8.76 -12.32 -11.74
N VAL A 102 8.45 -13.61 -11.70
CA VAL A 102 8.62 -14.53 -12.82
C VAL A 102 7.28 -15.18 -13.14
N LEU A 103 6.80 -15.02 -14.38
CA LEU A 103 5.62 -15.71 -14.89
C LEU A 103 6.07 -16.96 -15.64
N VAL A 104 5.56 -18.11 -15.22
CA VAL A 104 5.95 -19.44 -15.73
C VAL A 104 4.74 -20.11 -16.39
N PRO A 105 4.79 -20.39 -17.70
CA PRO A 105 3.76 -21.14 -18.40
C PRO A 105 4.01 -22.65 -18.25
N GLU A 106 3.57 -23.27 -17.14
CA GLU A 106 3.96 -24.64 -16.77
C GLU A 106 3.55 -25.70 -17.80
N TRP A 107 2.46 -25.47 -18.53
CA TRP A 107 2.03 -26.32 -19.65
C TRP A 107 3.11 -26.57 -20.71
N CYS A 108 4.14 -25.72 -20.80
CA CYS A 108 5.25 -25.92 -21.73
C CYS A 108 6.65 -25.58 -21.16
N THR A 109 6.75 -24.97 -19.99
CA THR A 109 8.03 -24.57 -19.38
C THR A 109 8.00 -24.80 -17.88
N ARG A 110 8.88 -25.67 -17.37
CA ARG A 110 9.08 -25.86 -15.94
C ARG A 110 10.21 -24.97 -15.43
N LEU A 111 10.06 -24.45 -14.21
CA LEU A 111 11.09 -23.67 -13.52
C LEU A 111 11.23 -24.18 -12.08
N ASP A 112 12.15 -25.12 -11.86
CA ASP A 112 12.46 -25.65 -10.54
C ASP A 112 13.41 -24.74 -9.74
N GLU A 113 13.81 -25.19 -8.54
CA GLU A 113 14.71 -24.46 -7.65
C GLU A 113 16.09 -24.18 -8.29
N HIS A 114 16.64 -25.15 -9.02
CA HIS A 114 17.93 -24.99 -9.67
C HIS A 114 17.84 -23.97 -10.82
N GLY A 115 16.80 -24.09 -11.64
CA GLY A 115 16.49 -23.15 -12.70
C GLY A 115 16.22 -21.74 -12.19
N ALA A 116 15.54 -21.59 -11.06
CA ALA A 116 15.31 -20.30 -10.39
C ALA A 116 16.64 -19.70 -9.90
N ALA A 117 17.52 -20.49 -9.29
CA ALA A 117 18.84 -20.04 -8.85
C ALA A 117 19.70 -19.55 -10.03
N GLN A 118 19.77 -20.33 -11.11
CA GLN A 118 20.49 -19.96 -12.33
C GLN A 118 19.93 -18.70 -12.98
N LEU A 119 18.60 -18.57 -13.06
CA LEU A 119 17.97 -17.36 -13.60
C LEU A 119 18.32 -16.14 -12.74
N LYS A 120 18.17 -16.25 -11.41
CA LYS A 120 18.49 -15.17 -10.47
C LYS A 120 19.94 -14.72 -10.59
N ALA A 121 20.89 -15.64 -10.71
CA ALA A 121 22.31 -15.31 -10.85
C ALA A 121 22.64 -14.51 -12.13
N ARG A 122 21.73 -14.49 -13.12
CA ARG A 122 21.88 -13.74 -14.36
C ARG A 122 21.20 -12.36 -14.34
N LEU A 123 20.35 -12.08 -13.34
CA LEU A 123 19.68 -10.79 -13.21
C LEU A 123 20.65 -9.73 -12.65
N PRO A 124 20.67 -8.48 -13.17
CA PRO A 124 19.78 -7.99 -14.21
C PRO A 124 20.26 -8.28 -15.64
N LEU A 125 19.31 -8.51 -16.55
CA LEU A 125 19.60 -8.82 -17.95
C LEU A 125 19.90 -7.55 -18.75
N ARG A 126 21.20 -7.30 -19.02
CA ARG A 126 21.66 -6.06 -19.69
C ARG A 126 21.71 -6.14 -21.22
N ASN A 127 21.85 -7.33 -21.80
CA ASN A 127 22.02 -7.49 -23.25
C ASN A 127 20.81 -8.24 -23.83
N SER A 128 19.96 -7.50 -24.54
CA SER A 128 18.82 -8.09 -25.26
C SER A 128 19.29 -8.78 -26.53
N ALA A 129 18.79 -9.98 -26.76
CA ALA A 129 18.97 -10.77 -27.98
C ALA A 129 17.90 -10.45 -29.06
N GLY A 130 17.11 -9.39 -28.87
CA GLY A 130 16.09 -8.95 -29.82
C GLY A 130 14.83 -8.41 -29.15
N THR A 131 13.90 -7.96 -29.97
CA THR A 131 12.60 -7.43 -29.51
C THR A 131 11.49 -8.37 -29.93
N VAL A 132 10.56 -8.64 -29.02
CA VAL A 132 9.32 -9.35 -29.32
C VAL A 132 8.19 -8.34 -29.33
N ARG A 133 7.32 -8.45 -30.34
CA ARG A 133 6.03 -7.75 -30.34
C ARG A 133 5.02 -8.67 -29.66
N TRP A 134 4.69 -8.34 -28.42
CA TRP A 134 3.81 -9.09 -27.55
C TRP A 134 2.37 -8.77 -27.90
N GLN A 135 1.71 -9.72 -28.55
CA GLN A 135 0.34 -9.57 -28.98
C GLN A 135 -0.63 -10.04 -27.89
N THR A 136 -1.76 -9.37 -27.78
CA THR A 136 -2.83 -9.60 -26.80
C THR A 136 -4.17 -9.75 -27.50
N PHE A 137 -4.18 -10.56 -28.56
CA PHE A 137 -5.33 -10.76 -29.43
C PHE A 137 -6.58 -11.12 -28.62
N GLY A 138 -7.66 -10.38 -28.88
CA GLY A 138 -8.96 -10.63 -28.26
C GLY A 138 -9.11 -10.15 -26.81
N LEU A 139 -8.06 -9.72 -26.11
CA LEU A 139 -8.18 -9.29 -24.70
C LEU A 139 -9.21 -8.17 -24.54
N ASP A 140 -9.07 -7.10 -25.32
CA ASP A 140 -9.96 -5.93 -25.23
C ASP A 140 -11.41 -6.31 -25.54
N ARG A 141 -11.61 -7.16 -26.54
CA ARG A 141 -12.94 -7.69 -26.89
C ARG A 141 -13.51 -8.55 -25.77
N THR A 142 -12.70 -9.39 -25.13
CA THR A 142 -13.15 -10.23 -24.01
C THR A 142 -13.50 -9.41 -22.77
N LEU A 143 -12.88 -8.25 -22.57
CA LEU A 143 -13.20 -7.33 -21.47
C LEU A 143 -14.52 -6.57 -21.67
N GLU A 144 -15.11 -6.60 -22.87
CA GLU A 144 -16.43 -6.01 -23.08
C GLU A 144 -17.49 -6.71 -22.19
N PRO A 145 -18.42 -5.99 -21.55
CA PRO A 145 -19.29 -6.55 -20.51
C PRO A 145 -20.04 -7.83 -20.91
N ARG A 146 -20.56 -7.89 -22.14
CA ARG A 146 -21.28 -9.08 -22.65
C ARG A 146 -20.33 -10.25 -22.91
N ALA A 147 -19.18 -9.99 -23.53
CA ALA A 147 -18.19 -11.03 -23.83
C ALA A 147 -17.59 -11.60 -22.54
N PHE A 148 -17.32 -10.73 -21.56
CA PHE A 148 -16.83 -11.13 -20.25
C PHE A 148 -17.86 -11.99 -19.50
N ALA A 149 -19.13 -11.57 -19.48
CA ALA A 149 -20.20 -12.35 -18.84
C ALA A 149 -20.34 -13.74 -19.48
N ALA A 150 -20.28 -13.84 -20.81
CA ALA A 150 -20.28 -15.12 -21.52
C ALA A 150 -19.07 -15.98 -21.16
N TRP A 151 -17.88 -15.38 -21.16
CA TRP A 151 -16.62 -16.04 -20.77
C TRP A 151 -16.70 -16.62 -19.36
N CYS A 152 -17.21 -15.87 -18.38
CA CYS A 152 -17.41 -16.35 -17.03
C CYS A 152 -18.45 -17.48 -16.95
N ALA A 153 -19.55 -17.37 -17.70
CA ALA A 153 -20.63 -18.37 -17.69
C ALA A 153 -20.17 -19.73 -18.23
N GLU A 154 -19.40 -19.73 -19.32
CA GLU A 154 -18.82 -20.93 -19.93
C GLU A 154 -17.80 -21.63 -19.03
N ARG A 155 -17.14 -20.87 -18.13
CA ARG A 155 -15.93 -21.31 -17.41
C ARG A 155 -16.15 -21.47 -15.91
N ARG A 156 -17.40 -21.66 -15.48
CA ARG A 156 -17.79 -21.78 -14.07
C ARG A 156 -17.14 -22.93 -13.30
N TYR A 157 -16.45 -23.88 -13.94
CA TYR A 157 -15.84 -25.02 -13.24
C TYR A 157 -14.58 -25.52 -13.94
N ARG A 158 -13.43 -25.16 -13.37
CA ARG A 158 -12.14 -25.89 -13.26
C ARG A 158 -11.01 -24.86 -13.17
N ARG A 159 -10.66 -24.47 -11.95
CA ARG A 159 -9.31 -23.95 -11.68
C ARG A 159 -8.41 -25.17 -11.52
N ASP A 160 -7.44 -25.30 -12.41
CA ASP A 160 -6.34 -26.24 -12.22
C ASP A 160 -5.40 -25.64 -11.17
N ALA A 161 -4.74 -26.47 -10.35
CA ALA A 161 -3.85 -26.05 -9.26
C ALA A 161 -2.61 -25.30 -9.78
N SER A 162 -2.79 -24.05 -10.22
CA SER A 162 -1.72 -23.08 -10.42
C SER A 162 -1.20 -22.68 -9.05
N HIS A 163 0.02 -22.19 -8.99
CA HIS A 163 0.67 -22.00 -7.69
C HIS A 163 1.64 -20.83 -7.72
N ILE A 164 1.64 -20.10 -6.61
CA ILE A 164 2.47 -18.92 -6.40
C ILE A 164 3.44 -19.23 -5.27
N SER A 165 4.74 -19.13 -5.55
CA SER A 165 5.77 -19.39 -4.55
C SER A 165 6.96 -18.49 -4.67
N ARG A 166 7.65 -18.31 -3.56
CA ARG A 166 8.97 -17.70 -3.55
C ARG A 166 10.05 -18.77 -3.72
N ARG A 167 10.81 -18.68 -4.81
CA ARG A 167 11.92 -19.60 -5.13
C ARG A 167 13.21 -18.82 -5.23
N ARG A 168 14.14 -19.08 -4.30
CA ARG A 168 15.45 -18.40 -4.23
C ARG A 168 15.37 -16.87 -4.24
N GLY A 169 14.29 -16.24 -3.74
CA GLY A 169 14.11 -14.79 -3.81
C GLY A 169 13.69 -14.28 -5.19
N LEU A 170 12.94 -15.10 -5.92
CA LEU A 170 12.09 -14.74 -7.05
C LEU A 170 10.66 -15.08 -6.62
N LEU A 171 9.69 -14.20 -6.90
CA LEU A 171 8.28 -14.53 -6.78
C LEU A 171 7.83 -15.18 -8.09
N VAL A 172 7.50 -16.47 -8.04
CA VAL A 172 7.19 -17.29 -9.21
C VAL A 172 5.69 -17.56 -9.27
N LEU A 173 5.03 -16.97 -10.27
CA LEU A 173 3.62 -17.21 -10.60
C LEU A 173 3.57 -18.27 -11.69
N THR A 174 3.12 -19.47 -11.32
CA THR A 174 3.12 -20.64 -12.20
C THR A 174 1.70 -20.91 -12.65
N ALA A 175 1.38 -20.54 -13.88
CA ALA A 175 0.09 -20.85 -14.49
C ALA A 175 0.15 -22.25 -15.11
N ARG A 176 -0.76 -23.14 -14.68
CA ARG A 176 -0.74 -24.54 -15.08
C ARG A 176 -1.21 -24.75 -16.51
N THR A 177 -2.21 -23.98 -16.93
CA THR A 177 -2.78 -23.98 -18.28
C THR A 177 -2.75 -22.59 -18.93
N PRO A 178 -2.85 -22.51 -20.27
CA PRO A 178 -3.09 -21.25 -20.96
C PRO A 178 -4.36 -20.53 -20.45
N GLU A 179 -5.38 -21.30 -20.05
CA GLU A 179 -6.63 -20.81 -19.48
C GLU A 179 -6.43 -20.09 -18.14
N ASP A 180 -5.63 -20.66 -17.23
CA ASP A 180 -5.32 -20.03 -15.93
C ASP A 180 -4.64 -18.67 -16.15
N CYS A 181 -3.71 -18.63 -17.10
CA CYS A 181 -3.01 -17.41 -17.47
C CYS A 181 -3.95 -16.35 -18.06
N ARG A 182 -4.97 -16.77 -18.83
CA ARG A 182 -6.03 -15.88 -19.33
C ARG A 182 -6.95 -15.39 -18.21
N GLN A 183 -7.33 -16.26 -17.28
CA GLN A 183 -8.15 -15.90 -16.12
C GLN A 183 -7.44 -14.82 -15.30
N TRP A 184 -6.18 -15.07 -14.89
CA TRP A 184 -5.37 -14.09 -14.16
C TRP A 184 -5.21 -12.77 -14.92
N ALA A 185 -5.10 -12.82 -16.26
CA ALA A 185 -5.05 -11.62 -17.07
C ALA A 185 -6.35 -10.81 -17.00
N LEU A 186 -7.52 -11.46 -17.12
CA LEU A 186 -8.81 -10.79 -17.03
C LEU A 186 -9.07 -10.23 -15.63
N ASP A 187 -8.70 -10.99 -14.59
CA ASP A 187 -8.79 -10.56 -13.20
C ASP A 187 -7.95 -9.31 -12.96
N ALA A 188 -6.69 -9.32 -13.38
CA ALA A 188 -5.81 -8.14 -13.28
C ALA A 188 -6.34 -6.95 -14.09
N ALA A 189 -6.92 -7.18 -15.28
CA ALA A 189 -7.43 -6.10 -16.14
C ALA A 189 -8.67 -5.40 -15.57
N ARG A 190 -9.43 -6.08 -14.72
CA ARG A 190 -10.69 -5.57 -14.15
C ARG A 190 -10.51 -4.85 -12.81
N LEU A 191 -9.34 -4.94 -12.20
CA LEU A 191 -9.04 -4.18 -10.99
C LEU A 191 -9.20 -2.69 -11.24
N ASP A 192 -9.94 -2.02 -10.37
CA ASP A 192 -10.27 -0.61 -10.50
C ASP A 192 -10.22 0.11 -9.13
N THR A 193 -9.25 1.01 -8.98
CA THR A 193 -9.11 1.75 -7.73
C THR A 193 -10.12 2.89 -7.59
N THR A 194 -10.96 3.22 -8.57
CA THR A 194 -11.85 4.41 -8.57
C THR A 194 -12.83 4.47 -7.40
N ARG A 195 -13.27 3.32 -6.88
CA ARG A 195 -14.25 3.27 -5.80
C ARG A 195 -13.65 3.43 -4.40
N PHE A 196 -12.60 2.66 -4.09
CA PHE A 196 -12.06 2.57 -2.73
C PHE A 196 -10.61 3.04 -2.60
N GLY A 197 -9.97 3.46 -3.69
CA GLY A 197 -8.55 3.82 -3.72
C GLY A 197 -7.61 2.61 -3.71
N THR A 198 -8.17 1.40 -3.57
CA THR A 198 -7.50 0.11 -3.66
C THR A 198 -8.46 -0.90 -4.28
N ASP A 199 -7.92 -1.93 -4.92
CA ASP A 199 -8.69 -3.10 -5.37
C ASP A 199 -7.78 -4.33 -5.38
N HIS A 200 -8.36 -5.52 -5.30
CA HIS A 200 -7.59 -6.77 -5.26
C HIS A 200 -8.32 -7.96 -5.86
N VAL A 201 -7.55 -8.97 -6.24
CA VAL A 201 -8.04 -10.27 -6.68
C VAL A 201 -7.07 -11.36 -6.29
N TYR A 202 -7.59 -12.45 -5.73
CA TYR A 202 -6.78 -13.62 -5.40
C TYR A 202 -6.46 -14.43 -6.66
N LEU A 203 -5.22 -14.92 -6.70
CA LEU A 203 -4.73 -15.84 -7.70
C LEU A 203 -4.83 -17.25 -7.14
N ASP A 204 -5.81 -17.97 -7.67
CA ASP A 204 -6.13 -19.36 -7.33
C ASP A 204 -6.62 -19.62 -5.90
N GLU A 205 -7.30 -20.74 -5.71
CA GLU A 205 -7.79 -21.23 -4.42
C GLU A 205 -7.06 -22.53 -4.06
N TRP A 206 -6.64 -22.69 -2.82
CA TRP A 206 -6.16 -23.96 -2.29
C TRP A 206 -6.84 -24.29 -0.96
N ASP A 207 -6.67 -25.52 -0.47
CA ASP A 207 -7.47 -26.11 0.62
C ASP A 207 -7.52 -25.29 1.93
N HIS A 208 -6.62 -24.31 2.11
CA HIS A 208 -6.54 -23.46 3.29
C HIS A 208 -6.38 -21.96 3.02
N GLY A 209 -6.62 -21.48 1.79
CA GLY A 209 -6.56 -20.05 1.47
C GLY A 209 -6.18 -19.73 0.01
N HIS A 210 -5.34 -18.71 -0.16
CA HIS A 210 -4.87 -18.25 -1.47
C HIS A 210 -3.34 -18.16 -1.49
N ASP A 211 -2.71 -18.71 -2.54
CA ASP A 211 -1.25 -18.67 -2.71
C ASP A 211 -0.77 -17.29 -3.20
N GLY A 212 -1.62 -16.58 -3.94
CA GLY A 212 -1.30 -15.31 -4.56
C GLY A 212 -2.42 -14.29 -4.52
N GLU A 213 -2.07 -13.01 -4.58
CA GLU A 213 -2.99 -11.88 -4.74
C GLU A 213 -2.36 -10.84 -5.69
N ILE A 214 -3.17 -10.25 -6.57
CA ILE A 214 -2.81 -8.99 -7.24
C ILE A 214 -3.58 -7.89 -6.54
N GLN A 215 -2.86 -6.92 -5.99
CA GLN A 215 -3.44 -5.80 -5.28
C GLN A 215 -2.94 -4.48 -5.88
N ILE A 216 -3.85 -3.56 -6.14
CA ILE A 216 -3.51 -2.25 -6.68
C ILE A 216 -3.97 -1.11 -5.79
N PHE A 217 -3.19 -0.03 -5.79
CA PHE A 217 -3.45 1.18 -5.03
C PHE A 217 -3.41 2.40 -5.93
N ARG A 218 -4.43 3.26 -5.83
CA ARG A 218 -4.48 4.53 -6.58
C ARG A 218 -3.26 5.40 -6.29
N ARG A 219 -2.77 5.33 -5.05
CA ARG A 219 -1.63 6.10 -4.54
C ARG A 219 -0.40 5.23 -4.33
N PHE A 220 -0.21 4.16 -5.12
CA PHE A 220 0.90 3.21 -4.96
C PHE A 220 2.27 3.89 -4.80
N ARG A 221 2.67 4.77 -5.72
CA ARG A 221 3.96 5.48 -5.65
C ARG A 221 4.08 6.40 -4.43
N PRO A 222 3.10 7.28 -4.13
CA PRO A 222 3.11 8.02 -2.87
C PRO A 222 3.23 7.13 -1.63
N MET A 223 2.54 5.98 -1.59
CA MET A 223 2.63 5.05 -0.45
C MET A 223 4.05 4.50 -0.28
N VAL A 224 4.73 4.14 -1.37
CA VAL A 224 6.15 3.75 -1.30
C VAL A 224 7.02 4.88 -0.78
N GLY A 225 6.86 6.11 -1.28
CA GLY A 225 7.64 7.25 -0.80
C GLY A 225 7.45 7.52 0.71
N ILE A 226 6.23 7.35 1.21
CA ILE A 226 5.92 7.42 2.65
C ILE A 226 6.65 6.31 3.40
N ALA A 227 6.58 5.07 2.94
CA ALA A 227 7.21 3.94 3.60
C ALA A 227 8.75 4.07 3.63
N GLU A 228 9.35 4.55 2.53
CA GLU A 228 10.80 4.82 2.46
C GLU A 228 11.22 5.93 3.43
N GLN A 229 10.45 7.02 3.49
CA GLN A 229 10.70 8.11 4.44
C GLN A 229 10.58 7.62 5.88
N ALA A 230 9.50 6.91 6.21
CA ALA A 230 9.27 6.34 7.53
C ALA A 230 10.40 5.39 7.94
N ARG A 231 10.83 4.52 7.03
CA ARG A 231 11.95 3.61 7.27
C ARG A 231 13.25 4.35 7.52
N ALA A 232 13.56 5.38 6.73
CA ALA A 232 14.74 6.20 6.95
C ALA A 232 14.71 6.90 8.31
N GLN A 233 13.55 7.43 8.73
CA GLN A 233 13.35 8.06 10.03
C GLN A 233 13.54 7.06 11.17
N VAL A 234 12.92 5.88 11.12
CA VAL A 234 13.08 4.83 12.14
C VAL A 234 14.54 4.40 12.26
N LEU A 235 15.22 4.15 11.14
CA LEU A 235 16.63 3.73 11.14
C LEU A 235 17.59 4.82 11.61
N SER A 236 17.18 6.09 11.60
CA SER A 236 17.99 7.21 12.11
C SER A 236 17.95 7.33 13.64
N ARG A 237 17.03 6.65 14.32
CA ARG A 237 16.90 6.69 15.78
C ARG A 237 17.97 5.84 16.45
N THR A 238 18.42 6.26 17.63
CA THR A 238 19.40 5.52 18.44
C THR A 238 18.86 4.21 18.99
N ASP A 239 17.54 4.09 19.13
CA ASP A 239 16.80 2.92 19.63
C ASP A 239 16.13 2.12 18.50
N ALA A 240 16.57 2.28 17.25
CA ALA A 240 15.99 1.58 16.11
C ALA A 240 15.97 0.05 16.31
N PRO A 241 14.81 -0.62 16.17
CA PRO A 241 14.73 -2.06 16.33
C PRO A 241 15.58 -2.81 15.28
N SER A 242 16.33 -3.82 15.71
CA SER A 242 17.13 -4.67 14.83
C SER A 242 16.37 -5.91 14.35
N ALA A 243 15.38 -6.37 15.12
CA ALA A 243 14.56 -7.52 14.76
C ALA A 243 13.61 -7.16 13.59
N PRO A 244 13.56 -7.94 12.49
CA PRO A 244 12.80 -7.55 11.29
C PRO A 244 11.32 -7.26 11.52
N ARG A 245 10.67 -8.04 12.40
CA ARG A 245 9.25 -7.81 12.73
C ARG A 245 9.04 -6.50 13.47
N ALA A 246 9.81 -6.27 14.55
CA ALA A 246 9.74 -5.04 15.33
C ALA A 246 10.11 -3.81 14.50
N LEU A 247 11.07 -3.95 13.57
CA LEU A 247 11.42 -2.88 12.63
C LEU A 247 10.24 -2.56 11.71
N ARG A 248 9.58 -3.56 11.10
CA ARG A 248 8.40 -3.32 10.25
C ARG A 248 7.27 -2.65 11.02
N GLU A 249 6.99 -3.13 12.23
CA GLU A 249 5.99 -2.53 13.11
C GLU A 249 6.33 -1.06 13.38
N ALA A 250 7.57 -0.74 13.79
CA ALA A 250 8.01 0.64 13.97
C ALA A 250 7.91 1.51 12.69
N VAL A 251 8.19 0.94 11.52
CA VAL A 251 8.05 1.63 10.23
C VAL A 251 6.59 1.90 9.90
N TRP A 252 5.68 0.95 10.18
CA TRP A 252 4.24 1.16 9.99
C TRP A 252 3.73 2.30 10.86
N ASP A 253 4.19 2.37 12.12
CA ASP A 253 3.89 3.45 13.07
C ASP A 253 4.37 4.80 12.54
N GLU A 254 5.64 4.86 12.11
CA GLU A 254 6.19 6.10 11.58
C GLU A 254 5.53 6.53 10.27
N ALA A 255 5.17 5.57 9.40
CA ALA A 255 4.45 5.86 8.16
C ALA A 255 3.08 6.50 8.40
N GLU A 256 2.42 6.19 9.51
CA GLU A 256 1.18 6.87 9.92
C GLU A 256 1.45 8.33 10.33
N SER A 257 2.53 8.59 11.06
CA SER A 257 2.99 9.94 11.39
C SER A 257 3.30 10.76 10.13
N VAL A 258 4.08 10.19 9.20
CA VAL A 258 4.44 10.82 7.92
C VAL A 258 3.21 11.14 7.06
N ARG A 259 2.19 10.28 7.07
CA ARG A 259 0.91 10.53 6.38
C ARG A 259 0.12 11.69 6.98
N GLY A 260 0.43 12.09 8.20
CA GLY A 260 -0.45 12.92 9.02
C GLY A 260 -1.69 12.16 9.50
N ASP A 261 -1.67 10.83 9.49
CA ASP A 261 -2.80 9.98 9.92
C ASP A 261 -2.63 9.50 11.38
N ALA A 262 -1.54 9.86 12.07
CA ALA A 262 -1.26 9.41 13.45
C ALA A 262 -2.37 9.79 14.46
N HIS A 263 -3.09 10.89 14.22
CA HIS A 263 -4.23 11.33 15.04
C HIS A 263 -5.56 10.64 14.65
N LEU A 264 -5.55 9.74 13.66
CA LEU A 264 -6.74 9.28 12.94
C LEU A 264 -7.03 7.77 13.08
N ARG A 265 -6.29 7.03 13.92
CA ARG A 265 -6.64 5.65 14.25
C ARG A 265 -6.69 5.35 15.75
N VAL A 266 -7.79 4.71 16.10
CA VAL A 266 -7.93 3.70 17.13
C VAL A 266 -7.30 2.41 16.58
N ARG A 267 -6.10 2.04 17.02
CA ARG A 267 -5.44 0.78 16.62
C ARG A 267 -6.08 -0.45 17.28
N GLY A 268 -7.06 -1.03 16.62
CA GLY A 268 -7.04 -2.45 16.24
C GLY A 268 -7.28 -3.53 17.31
N TRP A 269 -8.08 -4.50 16.88
CA TRP A 269 -8.35 -5.80 17.48
C TRP A 269 -7.05 -6.62 17.63
N SER A 270 -6.56 -6.80 18.86
CA SER A 270 -5.59 -7.84 19.19
C SER A 270 -6.08 -8.57 20.43
N GLY A 271 -6.75 -9.71 20.21
CA GLY A 271 -7.46 -10.45 21.25
C GLY A 271 -8.84 -9.85 21.53
N ASN A 272 -9.82 -10.09 20.65
CA ASN A 272 -11.24 -9.77 20.82
C ASN A 272 -11.67 -8.34 21.25
N ALA A 273 -10.77 -7.36 21.46
CA ALA A 273 -11.13 -5.98 21.80
C ALA A 273 -10.39 -4.95 20.94
N PRO A 274 -11.05 -3.88 20.45
CA PRO A 274 -10.38 -2.82 19.72
C PRO A 274 -9.56 -1.94 20.69
N ALA A 275 -8.44 -1.36 20.24
CA ALA A 275 -7.59 -0.48 21.06
C ALA A 275 -7.34 0.88 20.39
N LEU A 276 -7.03 1.93 21.17
CA LEU A 276 -6.78 3.29 20.69
C LEU A 276 -5.33 3.41 20.14
N GLY A 277 -5.08 4.21 19.09
CA GLY A 277 -3.70 4.53 18.67
C GLY A 277 -3.06 5.52 19.64
N ALA A 278 -1.74 5.50 19.80
CA ALA A 278 -1.03 6.23 20.87
C ALA A 278 -1.38 7.73 20.96
N ALA A 279 -1.38 8.46 19.84
CA ALA A 279 -1.73 9.89 19.84
C ALA A 279 -3.22 10.13 20.16
N ALA A 280 -4.11 9.28 19.65
CA ALA A 280 -5.53 9.35 19.98
C ALA A 280 -5.78 9.00 21.46
N ALA A 281 -5.03 8.05 22.02
CA ALA A 281 -5.07 7.67 23.43
C ALA A 281 -4.57 8.81 24.34
N GLU A 282 -3.48 9.50 23.96
CA GLU A 282 -3.01 10.69 24.67
C GLU A 282 -4.06 11.81 24.64
N MET A 283 -4.67 12.08 23.49
CA MET A 283 -5.76 13.06 23.39
C MET A 283 -6.95 12.64 24.26
N LEU A 284 -7.39 11.39 24.16
CA LEU A 284 -8.55 10.85 24.88
C LEU A 284 -8.34 10.79 26.40
N ALA A 285 -7.10 10.67 26.87
CA ALA A 285 -6.78 10.78 28.29
C ALA A 285 -7.20 12.15 28.88
N HIS A 286 -7.20 13.24 28.09
CA HIS A 286 -7.72 14.54 28.52
C HIS A 286 -9.24 14.56 28.72
N ALA A 287 -9.97 13.59 28.17
CA ALA A 287 -11.40 13.38 28.38
C ALA A 287 -11.71 12.28 29.41
N ASP A 288 -10.68 11.79 30.10
CA ASP A 288 -10.70 10.63 31.00
C ASP A 288 -11.16 9.33 30.31
N VAL A 289 -10.87 9.20 29.01
CA VAL A 289 -11.09 7.99 28.22
C VAL A 289 -9.76 7.28 28.05
N ARG A 290 -9.57 6.17 28.77
CA ARG A 290 -8.34 5.37 28.75
C ARG A 290 -8.53 4.05 28.01
N SER A 291 -9.78 3.65 27.77
CA SER A 291 -10.16 2.43 27.06
C SER A 291 -11.31 2.67 26.07
N LEU A 292 -11.62 1.68 25.23
CA LEU A 292 -12.82 1.73 24.40
C LEU A 292 -14.10 1.45 25.19
N ASP A 293 -14.02 0.76 26.31
CA ASP A 293 -15.17 0.59 27.20
C ASP A 293 -15.56 1.94 27.81
N ASP A 294 -14.57 2.76 28.21
CA ASP A 294 -14.80 4.13 28.68
C ASP A 294 -15.44 4.98 27.57
N LEU A 295 -14.95 4.84 26.33
CA LEU A 295 -15.50 5.55 25.18
C LEU A 295 -16.93 5.10 24.85
N ALA A 296 -17.24 3.81 25.02
CA ALA A 296 -18.56 3.25 24.80
C ALA A 296 -19.55 3.66 25.90
N GLU A 297 -19.07 3.76 27.15
CA GLU A 297 -19.85 4.22 28.29
C GLU A 297 -20.28 5.69 28.13
N ILE A 298 -19.36 6.56 27.72
CA ILE A 298 -19.67 8.00 27.61
C ILE A 298 -20.15 8.43 26.22
N GLY A 299 -19.77 7.71 25.17
CA GLY A 299 -20.10 7.98 23.78
C GLY A 299 -19.21 9.02 23.08
N ALA A 300 -19.11 8.91 21.75
CA ALA A 300 -18.23 9.73 20.91
C ALA A 300 -18.49 11.25 21.00
N VAL A 301 -19.77 11.65 21.09
CA VAL A 301 -20.16 13.06 21.16
C VAL A 301 -19.73 13.67 22.50
N GLU A 302 -19.92 12.96 23.61
CA GLU A 302 -19.57 13.46 24.93
C GLU A 302 -18.05 13.47 25.16
N ALA A 303 -17.36 12.42 24.72
CA ALA A 303 -15.90 12.40 24.67
C ALA A 303 -15.36 13.63 23.91
N TYR A 304 -15.94 13.94 22.75
CA TYR A 304 -15.57 15.12 21.97
C TYR A 304 -15.85 16.45 22.68
N ARG A 305 -16.95 16.57 23.42
CA ARG A 305 -17.24 17.76 24.23
C ARG A 305 -16.21 17.95 25.34
N ARG A 306 -15.80 16.87 26.01
CA ARG A 306 -14.76 16.91 27.05
C ARG A 306 -13.41 17.32 26.47
N LEU A 307 -13.04 16.81 25.30
CA LEU A 307 -11.82 17.24 24.59
C LEU A 307 -11.87 18.73 24.23
N ARG A 308 -13.04 19.24 23.79
CA ARG A 308 -13.22 20.69 23.54
C ARG A 308 -13.07 21.51 24.82
N ALA A 309 -13.66 21.06 25.93
CA ALA A 309 -13.57 21.74 27.21
C ALA A 309 -12.14 21.75 27.79
N ALA A 310 -11.35 20.73 27.47
CA ALA A 310 -9.93 20.62 27.85
C ALA A 310 -8.98 21.40 26.92
N GLU A 311 -9.49 22.11 25.90
CA GLU A 311 -8.72 22.91 24.94
C GLU A 311 -7.56 22.13 24.28
N VAL A 312 -7.80 20.85 23.95
CA VAL A 312 -6.77 19.98 23.36
C VAL A 312 -6.31 20.52 22.01
N ASN A 313 -4.99 20.71 21.86
CA ASN A 313 -4.39 21.20 20.62
C ASN A 313 -4.63 20.24 19.46
N GLY A 314 -5.03 20.77 18.30
CA GLY A 314 -5.26 19.98 17.08
C GLY A 314 -6.58 19.23 17.02
N LEU A 315 -7.51 19.48 17.94
CA LEU A 315 -8.85 18.86 17.92
C LEU A 315 -9.70 19.37 16.75
N ASP A 316 -10.11 18.46 15.86
CA ASP A 316 -10.97 18.75 14.70
C ASP A 316 -12.18 17.79 14.63
N LEU A 317 -13.06 17.92 13.63
CA LEU A 317 -14.22 17.05 13.49
C LEU A 317 -13.85 15.62 13.04
N GLU A 318 -12.64 15.40 12.55
CA GLU A 318 -12.17 14.08 12.15
C GLU A 318 -12.03 13.17 13.37
N MET A 319 -11.62 13.73 14.52
CA MET A 319 -11.60 13.01 15.80
C MET A 319 -13.00 12.53 16.22
N LEU A 320 -14.05 13.33 15.99
CA LEU A 320 -15.42 12.91 16.26
C LEU A 320 -15.84 11.73 15.38
N TRP A 321 -15.48 11.76 14.09
CA TRP A 321 -15.78 10.67 13.17
C TRP A 321 -14.94 9.43 13.48
N ALA A 322 -13.71 9.60 13.95
CA ALA A 322 -12.87 8.50 14.40
C ALA A 322 -13.45 7.78 15.62
N MET A 323 -13.92 8.54 16.63
CA MET A 323 -14.57 7.96 17.81
C MET A 323 -15.88 7.24 17.47
N GLU A 324 -16.73 7.83 16.62
CA GLU A 324 -17.94 7.14 16.14
C GLU A 324 -17.60 5.87 15.36
N GLY A 325 -16.56 5.93 14.52
CA GLY A 325 -16.07 4.79 13.76
C GLY A 325 -15.62 3.66 14.69
N ALA A 326 -14.92 3.99 15.78
CA ALA A 326 -14.50 3.03 16.79
C ALA A 326 -15.72 2.36 17.48
N LEU A 327 -16.73 3.12 17.89
CA LEU A 327 -17.93 2.59 18.56
C LEU A 327 -18.81 1.74 17.63
N THR A 328 -18.78 2.03 16.33
CA THR A 328 -19.62 1.35 15.33
C THR A 328 -18.87 0.31 14.51
N TYR A 329 -17.61 0.03 14.86
CA TYR A 329 -16.73 -0.89 14.15
C TYR A 329 -16.58 -0.58 12.65
N ARG A 330 -16.44 0.71 12.31
CA ARG A 330 -16.34 1.22 10.94
C ARG A 330 -15.18 2.20 10.78
N ASP A 331 -14.57 2.22 9.60
CA ASP A 331 -13.66 3.31 9.25
C ASP A 331 -14.43 4.64 9.21
N ARG A 332 -13.86 5.72 9.76
CA ARG A 332 -14.48 7.06 9.79
C ARG A 332 -14.92 7.58 8.40
N ARG A 333 -14.25 7.14 7.34
CA ARG A 333 -14.57 7.49 5.95
C ARG A 333 -15.87 6.84 5.48
N LEU A 334 -16.29 5.75 6.12
CA LEU A 334 -17.53 5.04 5.84
C LEU A 334 -18.73 5.59 6.64
N ILE A 335 -18.51 6.55 7.53
CA ILE A 335 -19.60 7.25 8.21
C ILE A 335 -20.30 8.17 7.19
N GLY A 336 -21.49 7.74 6.78
CA GLY A 336 -22.30 8.45 5.79
C GLY A 336 -22.69 9.87 6.21
N ALA A 337 -22.98 10.71 5.22
CA ALA A 337 -23.28 12.13 5.43
C ALA A 337 -24.50 12.39 6.34
N ALA A 338 -25.49 11.50 6.35
CA ALA A 338 -26.62 11.57 7.28
C ALA A 338 -26.15 11.43 8.74
N ARG A 339 -25.35 10.40 9.03
CA ARG A 339 -24.82 10.17 10.37
C ARG A 339 -23.87 11.28 10.83
N ARG A 340 -23.03 11.82 9.94
CA ARG A 340 -22.19 12.98 10.26
C ARG A 340 -23.02 14.20 10.67
N ARG A 341 -24.14 14.45 9.97
CA ARG A 341 -25.07 15.55 10.33
C ARG A 341 -25.71 15.32 11.69
N GLU A 342 -26.10 14.09 12.01
CA GLU A 342 -26.64 13.74 13.34
C GLU A 342 -25.63 13.99 14.46
N LEU A 343 -24.38 13.55 14.29
CA LEU A 343 -23.32 13.77 15.30
C LEU A 343 -23.04 15.24 15.53
N ILE A 344 -23.00 16.03 14.44
CA ILE A 344 -22.84 17.49 14.53
C ILE A 344 -24.05 18.14 15.22
N ALA A 345 -25.27 17.69 14.91
CA ALA A 345 -26.48 18.18 15.57
C ALA A 345 -26.47 17.87 17.07
N GLN A 346 -26.03 16.67 17.45
CA GLN A 346 -25.88 16.26 18.85
C GLN A 346 -24.83 17.08 19.59
N LEU A 347 -23.76 17.54 18.94
CA LEU A 347 -22.78 18.42 19.59
C LEU A 347 -23.39 19.73 20.09
N GLY A 348 -24.43 20.23 19.43
CA GLY A 348 -25.03 21.53 19.72
C GLY A 348 -24.13 22.71 19.30
N PRO A 349 -24.56 23.96 19.58
CA PRO A 349 -23.72 25.13 19.34
C PRO A 349 -22.44 25.06 20.19
N ALA A 350 -21.33 25.58 19.66
CA ALA A 350 -20.09 25.70 20.43
C ALA A 350 -20.38 26.45 21.74
N PRO A 351 -19.81 26.03 22.89
CA PRO A 351 -19.95 26.80 24.12
C PRO A 351 -19.51 28.24 23.82
N ALA A 352 -20.32 29.22 24.24
CA ALA A 352 -19.93 30.62 24.16
C ALA A 352 -18.54 30.74 24.80
N ALA A 353 -17.58 31.29 24.05
CA ALA A 353 -16.24 31.53 24.55
C ALA A 353 -16.38 32.18 25.94
N ALA A 354 -15.81 31.55 26.97
CA ALA A 354 -15.81 32.11 28.30
C ALA A 354 -15.34 33.57 28.18
N ALA A 355 -16.15 34.50 28.69
CA ALA A 355 -15.83 35.92 28.62
C ALA A 355 -14.38 36.12 29.06
N PRO A 356 -13.58 36.92 28.33
CA PRO A 356 -12.16 37.04 28.62
C PRO A 356 -12.02 37.40 30.09
N VAL A 357 -11.35 36.52 30.84
CA VAL A 357 -10.99 36.77 32.24
C VAL A 357 -10.29 38.12 32.23
N ARG A 358 -10.95 39.15 32.78
CA ARG A 358 -10.35 40.46 32.96
C ARG A 358 -9.05 40.22 33.71
N ARG A 359 -7.92 40.37 33.01
CA ARG A 359 -6.58 40.28 33.62
C ARG A 359 -6.62 41.15 34.87
N ARG A 360 -6.52 40.54 36.04
CA ARG A 360 -6.28 41.28 37.28
C ARG A 360 -5.06 42.14 37.00
N ARG A 361 -5.27 43.46 37.04
CA ARG A 361 -4.24 44.48 36.91
C ARG A 361 -3.11 44.06 37.84
N ARG A 362 -1.95 43.70 37.29
CA ARG A 362 -0.77 43.38 38.10
C ARG A 362 -0.53 44.57 39.01
N TYR A 363 -0.66 44.34 40.32
CA TYR A 363 -0.23 45.31 41.32
C TYR A 363 1.27 45.54 41.09
N ARG A 364 1.64 46.75 40.65
CA ARG A 364 3.02 47.14 40.42
C ARG A 364 3.54 47.66 41.75
N ALA A 365 4.38 46.89 42.43
CA ALA A 365 5.05 47.35 43.64
C ALA A 365 5.85 48.63 43.35
N PRO A 366 5.87 49.63 44.25
CA PRO A 366 6.65 50.85 44.05
C PRO A 366 8.13 50.52 44.12
N VAL A 367 8.87 50.86 43.06
CA VAL A 367 10.34 50.82 43.04
C VAL A 367 10.84 51.94 43.95
N ARG A 368 11.51 51.60 45.05
CA ARG A 368 12.26 52.56 45.86
C ARG A 368 13.48 53.03 45.05
N SER A 369 13.60 54.33 44.90
CA SER A 369 14.72 55.03 44.27
C SER A 369 15.95 55.00 45.18
N SER A 370 16.99 54.29 44.74
CA SER A 370 18.34 54.42 45.28
C SER A 370 18.87 55.83 44.96
N HIS A 371 19.02 56.66 46.00
CA HIS A 371 19.63 57.98 45.89
C HIS A 371 21.14 57.84 45.65
N ALA A 372 21.61 58.40 44.53
CA ALA A 372 23.00 58.74 44.33
C ALA A 372 23.34 59.99 45.16
N VAL A 373 24.25 59.84 46.12
CA VAL A 373 24.86 60.96 46.84
C VAL A 373 25.83 61.65 45.89
N THR A 374 25.51 62.89 45.53
CA THR A 374 26.42 63.78 44.79
C THR A 374 27.17 64.64 45.80
N VAL A 375 28.49 64.49 45.83
CA VAL A 375 29.42 65.41 46.49
C VAL A 375 29.46 66.71 45.67
N SER A 376 29.20 67.84 46.30
CA SER A 376 29.52 69.16 45.74
C SER A 376 30.39 69.92 46.72
N ALA A 377 31.63 70.18 46.30
CA ALA A 377 32.48 71.23 46.83
C ALA A 377 31.92 72.61 46.45
N ARG A 378 32.12 73.62 47.31
CA ARG A 378 32.44 74.99 46.91
C ARG A 378 32.93 75.82 48.11
N ARG A 379 34.14 76.37 47.90
CA ARG A 379 34.83 77.49 48.56
C ARG A 379 35.46 77.26 49.91
#